data_AF-A0A7C4KFU5-F1
#
_entry.id   AF-A0A7C4KFU5-F1
#
_cell.length_a   1.000
_cell.length_b   1.000
_cell.length_c   1.000
_cell.angle_alpha   90.00
_cell.angle_beta   90.00
_cell.angle_gamma   90.00
#
_symmetry.space_group_name_H-M   'P 1'
#
loop_
_entity.id
_entity.type
_entity.pdbx_description
1 polymer ?
#
loop_
_entity_poly.entity_id
_entity_poly.type
_entity_poly.pdbx_seq_one_letter_code
_entity_poly.pdbx_strand_id
1 'polypeptide(L)'
;MSPDELTGLPDRGEILARLESSLSLASQHHQPLAILYIDTDRLLSVNSTYGHLAGDAFIRHVAGVLSELLPPHAAAGRVAGDEFLLVATGASAAEALALAEAIRSEVEARPLSLTHQAQTVHLTVSVTIGVADYPADGVSLTAEELIRRAYDALLRGKETGGNTVVLYSAQEERDALTRILKREALLARFARTQEEADRTRSPIAIINLDIDEFESINRQYGRYTGDEVLRRVGRALANNFREMGFVGRYAGDEFVVVLPDSRAETAFVLAEEVRRAIEDTPIEVQVGEQKFRLTLHVSGGVAEYPSDGNDWESLFRRSNEALFRAKRLGRNRICLPVSSQMVTKTSHYTQTQLEKLADLAKKTGRTEAHLLREALDDLLRKYEG
;
A
#
# COMPACT_ATOMS: atom_id res chain seq x y z
N MET A 1 34.19 10.53 -3.38
CA MET A 1 33.43 9.41 -3.99
C MET A 1 34.16 8.15 -3.62
N SER A 2 33.50 7.24 -2.93
CA SER A 2 34.07 5.95 -2.57
C SER A 2 33.22 4.88 -3.25
N PRO A 3 33.80 3.97 -4.04
CA PRO A 3 33.05 2.80 -4.49
C PRO A 3 32.64 1.95 -3.28
N ASP A 4 31.59 1.14 -3.45
CA ASP A 4 31.23 0.11 -2.48
C ASP A 4 32.38 -0.91 -2.37
N GLU A 5 32.87 -1.14 -1.16
CA GLU A 5 34.07 -1.95 -0.93
C GLU A 5 33.91 -3.42 -1.35
N LEU A 6 32.68 -3.94 -1.32
CA LEU A 6 32.42 -5.33 -1.66
C LEU A 6 32.34 -5.54 -3.18
N THR A 7 31.66 -4.65 -3.88
CA THR A 7 31.29 -4.85 -5.29
C THR A 7 32.14 -4.03 -6.27
N GLY A 8 32.79 -2.97 -5.81
CA GLY A 8 33.50 -2.02 -6.66
C GLY A 8 32.58 -1.11 -7.50
N LEU A 9 31.26 -1.29 -7.40
CA LEU A 9 30.27 -0.41 -8.02
C LEU A 9 30.14 0.90 -7.24
N PRO A 10 29.60 1.96 -7.86
CA PRO A 10 29.10 3.14 -7.15
C PRO A 10 28.30 2.78 -5.89
N ASP A 11 28.55 3.51 -4.81
CA ASP A 11 27.79 3.38 -3.58
C ASP A 11 26.37 3.99 -3.71
N ARG A 12 25.55 3.84 -2.67
CA ARG A 12 24.20 4.39 -2.60
C ARG A 12 24.15 5.88 -2.88
N GLY A 13 25.08 6.66 -2.31
CA GLY A 13 25.08 8.11 -2.47
C GLY A 13 25.35 8.53 -3.91
N GLU A 14 26.31 7.86 -4.55
CA GLU A 14 26.73 8.14 -5.92
C GLU A 14 25.63 7.77 -6.93
N ILE A 15 25.02 6.58 -6.81
CA ILE A 15 24.00 6.15 -7.77
C ILE A 15 22.72 6.99 -7.65
N LEU A 16 22.34 7.41 -6.44
CA LEU A 16 21.19 8.30 -6.23
C LEU A 16 21.44 9.70 -6.79
N ALA A 17 22.61 10.29 -6.55
CA ALA A 17 22.98 11.58 -7.13
C ALA A 17 22.98 11.54 -8.68
N ARG A 18 23.39 10.39 -9.25
CA ARG A 18 23.35 10.18 -10.70
C ARG A 18 21.93 10.04 -11.23
N LEU A 19 21.03 9.38 -10.49
CA LEU A 19 19.61 9.32 -10.83
C LEU A 19 18.98 10.72 -10.81
N GLU A 20 19.18 11.50 -9.76
CA GLU A 20 18.64 12.86 -9.63
C GLU A 20 19.09 13.75 -10.80
N SER A 21 20.38 13.68 -11.13
CA SER A 21 20.96 14.43 -12.26
C SER A 21 20.36 13.96 -13.60
N SER A 22 20.23 12.65 -13.80
CA SER A 22 19.69 12.07 -15.04
C SER A 22 18.21 12.38 -15.22
N LEU A 23 17.42 12.34 -14.15
CA LEU A 23 15.99 12.66 -14.17
C LEU A 23 15.76 14.15 -14.43
N SER A 24 16.60 15.02 -13.85
CA SER A 24 16.56 16.46 -14.11
C SER A 24 16.82 16.77 -15.58
N LEU A 25 17.85 16.14 -16.17
CA LEU A 25 18.16 16.28 -17.60
C LEU A 25 17.06 15.70 -18.50
N ALA A 26 16.56 14.50 -18.17
CA ALA A 26 15.48 13.84 -18.89
C ALA A 26 14.22 14.71 -18.92
N SER A 27 13.86 15.32 -17.79
CA SER A 27 12.73 16.24 -17.68
C SER A 27 12.93 17.52 -18.48
N GLN A 28 14.10 18.15 -18.38
CA GLN A 28 14.41 19.37 -19.14
C GLN A 28 14.41 19.15 -20.66
N HIS A 29 14.95 18.02 -21.11
CA HIS A 29 15.12 17.71 -22.53
C HIS A 29 14.05 16.80 -23.13
N HIS A 30 13.05 16.40 -22.35
CA HIS A 30 12.00 15.44 -22.75
C HIS A 30 12.58 14.13 -23.29
N GLN A 31 13.66 13.66 -22.68
CA GLN A 31 14.33 12.41 -23.04
C GLN A 31 13.84 11.27 -22.15
N PRO A 32 13.79 10.04 -22.69
CA PRO A 32 13.42 8.89 -21.88
C PRO A 32 14.53 8.57 -20.87
N LEU A 33 14.13 8.01 -19.74
CA LEU A 33 15.01 7.52 -18.69
C LEU A 33 14.35 6.30 -18.08
N ALA A 34 15.10 5.21 -17.96
CA ALA A 34 14.64 4.05 -17.24
C ALA A 34 15.55 3.73 -16.07
N ILE A 35 14.98 3.12 -15.03
CA ILE A 35 15.74 2.56 -13.94
C ILE A 35 15.35 1.09 -13.72
N LEU A 36 16.31 0.30 -13.25
CA LEU A 36 16.11 -1.07 -12.82
C LEU A 36 16.46 -1.14 -11.33
N TYR A 37 15.51 -1.58 -10.51
CA TYR A 37 15.80 -2.02 -9.14
C TYR A 37 15.98 -3.53 -9.17
N ILE A 38 17.08 -4.01 -8.60
CA ILE A 38 17.51 -5.41 -8.71
C ILE A 38 17.74 -5.93 -7.30
N ASP A 39 17.15 -7.08 -6.98
CA ASP A 39 17.32 -7.75 -5.69
C ASP A 39 17.62 -9.22 -5.92
N THR A 40 18.57 -9.76 -5.19
CA THR A 40 18.97 -11.15 -5.39
C THR A 40 17.98 -12.15 -4.81
N ASP A 41 17.83 -13.30 -5.45
CA ASP A 41 16.93 -14.33 -4.97
C ASP A 41 17.65 -15.27 -4.00
N ARG A 42 17.03 -15.50 -2.83
CA ARG A 42 17.44 -16.53 -1.84
C ARG A 42 18.80 -16.32 -1.18
N LEU A 43 19.33 -15.09 -1.13
CA LEU A 43 20.60 -14.83 -0.45
C LEU A 43 20.61 -15.27 1.01
N LEU A 44 19.51 -15.10 1.74
CA LEU A 44 19.38 -15.58 3.12
C LEU A 44 19.63 -17.10 3.22
N SER A 45 19.13 -17.89 2.28
CA SER A 45 19.33 -19.33 2.24
C SER A 45 20.79 -19.70 1.95
N VAL A 46 21.45 -18.96 1.06
CA VAL A 46 22.88 -19.11 0.77
C VAL A 46 23.71 -18.79 2.01
N ASN A 47 23.47 -17.66 2.67
CA ASN A 47 24.15 -17.27 3.90
C ASN A 47 23.96 -18.32 5.01
N SER A 48 22.74 -18.81 5.18
CA SER A 48 22.43 -19.80 6.22
C SER A 48 23.09 -21.15 5.98
N THR A 49 23.35 -21.50 4.72
CA THR A 49 23.88 -22.81 4.32
C THR A 49 25.39 -22.81 4.15
N TYR A 50 25.95 -21.75 3.57
CA TYR A 50 27.34 -21.65 3.14
C TYR A 50 28.13 -20.52 3.83
N GLY A 51 27.47 -19.73 4.68
CA GLY A 51 28.07 -18.64 5.47
C GLY A 51 28.14 -17.29 4.73
N HIS A 52 28.46 -16.23 5.47
CA HIS A 52 28.44 -14.85 4.93
C HIS A 52 29.47 -14.61 3.82
N LEU A 53 30.63 -15.28 3.84
CA LEU A 53 31.62 -15.17 2.76
C LEU A 53 31.08 -15.72 1.42
N ALA A 54 30.20 -16.72 1.47
CA ALA A 54 29.50 -17.21 0.30
C ALA A 54 28.48 -16.18 -0.20
N GLY A 55 27.75 -15.52 0.72
CA GLY A 55 26.88 -14.39 0.36
C GLY A 55 27.63 -13.23 -0.27
N ASP A 56 28.80 -12.87 0.25
CA ASP A 56 29.66 -11.83 -0.34
C ASP A 56 30.09 -12.20 -1.77
N ALA A 57 30.42 -13.48 -1.99
CA ALA A 57 30.74 -13.98 -3.32
C ALA A 57 29.51 -13.96 -4.25
N PHE A 58 28.32 -14.20 -3.71
CA PHE A 58 27.04 -14.13 -4.42
C PHE A 58 26.74 -12.70 -4.88
N ILE A 59 26.88 -11.72 -3.99
CA ILE A 59 26.68 -10.30 -4.31
C ILE A 59 27.74 -9.83 -5.33
N ARG A 60 29.01 -10.22 -5.15
CA ARG A 60 30.09 -9.92 -6.11
C ARG A 60 29.85 -10.52 -7.48
N HIS A 61 29.27 -11.72 -7.55
CA HIS A 61 28.93 -12.37 -8.81
C HIS A 61 27.92 -11.54 -9.60
N VAL A 62 26.83 -11.11 -8.95
CA VAL A 62 25.81 -10.24 -9.57
C VAL A 62 26.42 -8.91 -10.02
N ALA A 63 27.22 -8.26 -9.16
CA ALA A 63 27.88 -7.01 -9.49
C ALA A 63 28.84 -7.11 -10.70
N GLY A 64 29.53 -8.25 -10.84
CA GLY A 64 30.38 -8.54 -11.99
C GLY A 64 29.59 -8.60 -13.30
N VAL A 65 28.47 -9.33 -13.31
CA VAL A 65 27.58 -9.40 -14.47
C VAL A 65 27.01 -8.03 -14.84
N LEU A 66 26.59 -7.24 -13.85
CA LEU A 66 26.15 -5.87 -14.08
C LEU A 66 27.24 -5.04 -14.75
N SER A 67 28.46 -5.07 -14.22
CA SER A 67 29.59 -4.29 -14.73
C SER A 67 29.94 -4.64 -16.19
N GLU A 68 29.79 -5.90 -16.59
CA GLU A 68 30.08 -6.37 -17.95
C GLU A 68 29.01 -5.99 -18.98
N LEU A 69 27.74 -5.94 -18.57
CA LEU A 69 26.60 -5.74 -19.47
C LEU A 69 26.14 -4.27 -19.56
N LEU A 70 26.65 -3.39 -18.70
CA LEU A 70 26.25 -1.98 -18.69
C LEU A 70 26.57 -1.28 -20.01
N PRO A 71 25.58 -0.71 -20.71
CA PRO A 71 25.85 0.13 -21.86
C PRO A 71 26.48 1.47 -21.44
N PRO A 72 27.16 2.20 -22.35
CA PRO A 72 27.89 3.42 -22.01
C PRO A 72 27.06 4.55 -21.37
N HIS A 73 25.76 4.56 -21.62
CA HIS A 73 24.81 5.55 -21.10
C HIS A 73 24.13 5.11 -19.79
N ALA A 74 24.49 3.93 -19.26
CA ALA A 74 23.96 3.42 -18.01
C ALA A 74 25.02 3.40 -16.91
N ALA A 75 24.55 3.33 -15.66
CA ALA A 75 25.37 3.02 -14.51
C ALA A 75 24.59 2.18 -13.53
N ALA A 76 25.27 1.26 -12.84
CA ALA A 76 24.72 0.53 -11.71
C ALA A 76 25.45 0.93 -10.43
N GLY A 77 24.76 0.86 -9.30
CA GLY A 77 25.32 1.04 -7.97
C GLY A 77 24.63 0.14 -6.96
N ARG A 78 25.31 -0.16 -5.86
CA ARG A 78 24.75 -0.95 -4.76
C ARG A 78 24.04 -0.02 -3.78
N VAL A 79 22.77 -0.30 -3.49
CA VAL A 79 21.93 0.57 -2.65
C VAL A 79 22.01 0.15 -1.19
N ALA A 80 21.75 -1.12 -0.90
CA ALA A 80 21.77 -1.69 0.44
C ALA A 80 21.85 -3.22 0.33
N GLY A 81 22.53 -3.91 1.25
CA GLY A 81 22.50 -5.38 1.30
C GLY A 81 22.81 -6.02 -0.06
N ASP A 82 21.84 -6.71 -0.66
CA ASP A 82 21.91 -7.35 -1.97
C ASP A 82 21.07 -6.64 -3.05
N GLU A 83 20.70 -5.40 -2.77
CA GLU A 83 19.94 -4.54 -3.67
C GLU A 83 20.87 -3.65 -4.51
N PHE A 84 20.56 -3.57 -5.80
CA PHE A 84 21.25 -2.73 -6.77
C PHE A 84 20.26 -1.83 -7.50
N LEU A 85 20.73 -0.65 -7.87
CA LEU A 85 20.01 0.30 -8.71
C LEU A 85 20.81 0.53 -9.98
N LEU A 86 20.16 0.43 -11.13
CA LEU A 86 20.71 0.78 -12.42
C LEU A 86 19.92 1.95 -13.01
N VAL A 87 20.64 2.95 -13.50
CA VAL A 87 20.11 4.16 -14.14
C VAL A 87 20.54 4.14 -15.61
N ALA A 88 19.58 4.06 -16.53
CA ALA A 88 19.80 4.01 -17.98
C ALA A 88 19.28 5.29 -18.65
N THR A 89 20.17 6.28 -18.81
CA THR A 89 19.82 7.60 -19.37
C THR A 89 19.57 7.48 -20.87
N GLY A 90 18.45 8.01 -21.36
CA GLY A 90 18.09 7.96 -22.78
C GLY A 90 17.50 6.63 -23.25
N ALA A 91 17.32 5.66 -22.36
CA ALA A 91 16.73 4.37 -22.68
C ALA A 91 15.20 4.41 -22.55
N SER A 92 14.51 3.88 -23.56
CA SER A 92 13.08 3.59 -23.53
C SER A 92 12.75 2.39 -22.64
N ALA A 93 11.50 2.27 -22.18
CA ALA A 93 11.01 1.08 -21.48
C ALA A 93 11.35 -0.26 -22.18
N ALA A 94 11.30 -0.31 -23.52
CA ALA A 94 11.61 -1.52 -24.27
C ALA A 94 13.10 -1.88 -24.21
N GLU A 95 13.99 -0.89 -24.33
CA GLU A 95 15.44 -1.08 -24.20
C GLU A 95 15.83 -1.46 -22.76
N ALA A 96 15.19 -0.82 -21.77
CA ALA A 96 15.38 -1.13 -20.37
C ALA A 96 14.95 -2.56 -20.02
N LEU A 97 13.82 -3.02 -20.57
CA LEU A 97 13.35 -4.40 -20.40
C LEU A 97 14.30 -5.40 -21.07
N ALA A 98 14.80 -5.11 -22.27
CA ALA A 98 15.76 -5.97 -22.94
C ALA A 98 17.08 -6.08 -22.14
N LEU A 99 17.57 -4.97 -21.59
CA LEU A 99 18.74 -4.95 -20.72
C LEU A 99 18.49 -5.73 -19.42
N ALA A 100 17.35 -5.53 -18.78
CA ALA A 100 16.96 -6.25 -17.57
C ALA A 100 16.92 -7.77 -17.81
N GLU A 101 16.30 -8.20 -18.91
CA GLU A 101 16.19 -9.63 -19.25
C GLU A 101 17.55 -10.23 -19.59
N ALA A 102 18.42 -9.49 -20.29
CA ALA A 102 19.79 -9.91 -20.53
C ALA A 102 20.58 -10.09 -19.22
N ILE A 103 20.49 -9.13 -18.30
CA ILE A 103 21.12 -9.23 -16.97
C ILE A 103 20.59 -10.45 -16.22
N ARG A 104 19.27 -10.61 -16.12
CA ARG A 104 18.63 -11.72 -15.41
C ARG A 104 19.09 -13.07 -15.98
N SER A 105 19.04 -13.21 -17.31
CA SER A 105 19.45 -14.43 -18.01
C SER A 105 20.93 -14.74 -17.83
N GLU A 106 21.82 -13.74 -17.88
CA GLU A 106 23.26 -13.94 -17.70
C GLU A 106 23.64 -14.29 -16.27
N VAL A 107 22.98 -13.69 -15.27
CA VAL A 107 23.15 -14.07 -13.86
C VAL A 107 22.73 -15.53 -13.65
N GLU A 108 21.61 -15.96 -14.22
CA GLU A 108 21.14 -17.34 -14.10
C GLU A 108 22.03 -18.35 -14.84
N ALA A 109 22.52 -17.99 -16.02
CA ALA A 109 23.34 -18.87 -16.85
C ALA A 109 24.75 -19.12 -16.28
N ARG A 110 25.26 -18.24 -15.41
CA ARG A 110 26.62 -18.30 -14.85
C ARG A 110 26.61 -18.88 -13.44
N PRO A 111 26.87 -20.18 -13.24
CA PRO A 111 26.90 -20.74 -11.90
C PRO A 111 28.04 -20.17 -11.06
N LEU A 112 27.74 -19.80 -9.82
CA LEU A 112 28.74 -19.39 -8.84
C LEU A 112 29.40 -20.62 -8.23
N SER A 113 30.71 -20.74 -8.41
CA SER A 113 31.50 -21.83 -7.83
C SER A 113 32.06 -21.41 -6.47
N LEU A 114 31.73 -22.16 -5.43
CA LEU A 114 32.20 -21.94 -4.05
C LEU A 114 32.89 -23.18 -3.50
N THR A 115 33.85 -22.99 -2.60
CA THR A 115 34.42 -24.09 -1.82
C THR A 115 33.72 -24.18 -0.47
N HIS A 116 33.09 -25.32 -0.19
CA HIS A 116 32.43 -25.60 1.08
C HIS A 116 32.83 -27.00 1.56
N GLN A 117 33.34 -27.10 2.80
CA GLN A 117 33.83 -28.36 3.39
C GLN A 117 34.82 -29.13 2.47
N ALA A 118 35.76 -28.40 1.86
CA ALA A 118 36.75 -28.93 0.91
C ALA A 118 36.17 -29.54 -0.39
N GLN A 119 34.90 -29.28 -0.71
CA GLN A 119 34.27 -29.63 -1.99
C GLN A 119 33.88 -28.37 -2.76
N THR A 120 33.88 -28.47 -4.10
CA THR A 120 33.36 -27.38 -4.96
C THR A 120 31.87 -27.57 -5.14
N VAL A 121 31.10 -26.52 -4.83
CA VAL A 121 29.65 -26.43 -4.99
C VAL A 121 29.35 -25.39 -6.05
N HIS A 122 28.45 -25.71 -6.97
CA HIS A 122 27.95 -24.76 -7.97
C HIS A 122 26.56 -24.31 -7.58
N LEU A 123 26.39 -23.01 -7.38
CA LEU A 123 25.11 -22.38 -7.06
C LEU A 123 24.55 -21.69 -8.29
N THR A 124 23.28 -21.93 -8.59
CA THR A 124 22.54 -21.07 -9.52
C THR A 124 22.19 -19.78 -8.80
N VAL A 125 22.66 -18.67 -9.36
CA VAL A 125 22.33 -17.31 -8.89
C VAL A 125 21.11 -16.85 -9.68
N SER A 126 20.15 -16.19 -9.03
CA SER A 126 19.03 -15.56 -9.72
C SER A 126 18.74 -14.21 -9.11
N VAL A 127 18.16 -13.34 -9.91
CA VAL A 127 17.77 -11.98 -9.52
C VAL A 127 16.35 -11.71 -9.98
N THR A 128 15.64 -10.92 -9.21
CA THR A 128 14.37 -10.33 -9.63
C THR A 128 14.60 -8.85 -9.90
N ILE A 129 14.05 -8.36 -11.01
CA ILE A 129 14.27 -7.00 -11.49
C ILE A 129 12.94 -6.31 -11.70
N GLY A 130 12.78 -5.14 -11.07
CA GLY A 130 11.69 -4.23 -11.34
C GLY A 130 12.17 -3.05 -12.20
N VAL A 131 11.39 -2.70 -13.22
CA VAL A 131 11.73 -1.64 -14.17
C VAL A 131 10.74 -0.50 -14.04
N ALA A 132 11.20 0.75 -14.00
CA ALA A 132 10.35 1.93 -14.12
C ALA A 132 10.88 2.88 -15.19
N ASP A 133 9.96 3.58 -15.86
CA ASP A 133 10.21 4.44 -17.01
C ASP A 133 9.70 5.86 -16.76
N TYR A 134 10.54 6.82 -17.16
CA TYR A 134 10.16 8.21 -17.39
C TYR A 134 10.21 8.51 -18.89
N PRO A 135 9.21 9.19 -19.46
CA PRO A 135 8.06 9.80 -18.79
C PRO A 135 6.80 8.92 -18.73
N ALA A 136 6.84 7.66 -19.19
CA ALA A 136 5.63 6.84 -19.33
C ALA A 136 4.90 6.63 -18.00
N ASP A 137 5.65 6.53 -16.91
CA ASP A 137 5.04 6.38 -15.59
C ASP A 137 4.56 7.74 -15.05
N GLY A 138 5.15 8.85 -15.47
CA GLY A 138 4.70 10.20 -15.12
C GLY A 138 5.70 11.30 -15.47
N VAL A 139 5.20 12.51 -15.75
CA VAL A 139 6.01 13.65 -16.21
C VAL A 139 6.60 14.52 -15.09
N SER A 140 6.04 14.44 -13.88
CA SER A 140 6.52 15.12 -12.67
C SER A 140 6.81 14.08 -11.59
N LEU A 141 7.86 13.30 -11.78
CA LEU A 141 8.34 12.33 -10.80
C LEU A 141 9.59 12.84 -10.10
N THR A 142 9.72 12.54 -8.81
CA THR A 142 10.99 12.63 -8.09
C THR A 142 11.80 11.35 -8.31
N ALA A 143 13.10 11.39 -8.03
CA ALA A 143 13.96 10.20 -8.09
C ALA A 143 13.45 9.10 -7.14
N GLU A 144 13.01 9.49 -5.95
CA GLU A 144 12.41 8.61 -4.94
C GLU A 144 11.14 7.92 -5.45
N GLU A 145 10.27 8.66 -6.14
CA GLU A 145 9.03 8.12 -6.70
C GLU A 145 9.32 7.15 -7.87
N LEU A 146 10.34 7.42 -8.69
CA LEU A 146 10.74 6.51 -9.76
C LEU A 146 11.33 5.21 -9.17
N ILE A 147 12.24 5.32 -8.18
CA ILE A 147 12.79 4.17 -7.43
C ILE A 147 11.66 3.34 -6.84
N ARG A 148 10.70 3.99 -6.19
CA ARG A 148 9.54 3.32 -5.58
C ARG A 148 8.79 2.46 -6.60
N ARG A 149 8.60 2.96 -7.82
CA ARG A 149 7.87 2.24 -8.88
C ARG A 149 8.62 1.01 -9.37
N ALA A 150 9.94 1.14 -9.56
CA ALA A 150 10.78 0.01 -9.90
C ALA A 150 10.78 -1.01 -8.76
N TYR A 151 10.87 -0.58 -7.50
CA TYR A 151 10.80 -1.45 -6.34
C TYR A 151 9.44 -2.17 -6.21
N ASP A 152 8.33 -1.47 -6.41
CA ASP A 152 6.98 -2.09 -6.41
C ASP A 152 6.84 -3.13 -7.53
N ALA A 153 7.45 -2.91 -8.70
CA ALA A 153 7.50 -3.91 -9.76
C ALA A 153 8.34 -5.13 -9.38
N LEU A 154 9.48 -4.92 -8.73
CA LEU A 154 10.34 -5.99 -8.22
C LEU A 154 9.62 -6.86 -7.19
N LEU A 155 8.92 -6.25 -6.24
CA LEU A 155 8.21 -6.99 -5.20
C LEU A 155 7.15 -7.91 -5.80
N ARG A 156 6.42 -7.45 -6.83
CA ARG A 156 5.49 -8.31 -7.59
C ARG A 156 6.21 -9.50 -8.23
N GLY A 157 7.41 -9.27 -8.77
CA GLY A 157 8.23 -10.35 -9.32
C GLY A 157 8.58 -11.41 -8.26
N LYS A 158 8.93 -10.97 -7.05
CA LYS A 158 9.23 -11.86 -5.91
C LYS A 158 8.01 -12.68 -5.49
N GLU A 159 6.82 -12.08 -5.47
CA GLU A 159 5.55 -12.77 -5.17
C GLU A 159 5.22 -13.87 -6.19
N THR A 160 5.65 -13.72 -7.44
CA THR A 160 5.46 -14.73 -8.50
C THR A 160 6.52 -15.85 -8.52
N GLY A 161 7.43 -15.88 -7.54
CA GLY A 161 8.46 -16.92 -7.40
C GLY A 161 9.90 -16.47 -7.65
N GLY A 162 10.11 -15.18 -7.95
CA GLY A 162 11.41 -14.59 -8.25
C GLY A 162 11.92 -14.93 -9.66
N ASN A 163 13.21 -14.68 -9.92
CA ASN A 163 13.88 -14.88 -11.20
C ASN A 163 13.08 -14.34 -12.40
N THR A 164 12.65 -13.08 -12.32
CA THR A 164 11.78 -12.47 -13.32
C THR A 164 12.07 -10.98 -13.50
N VAL A 165 11.67 -10.43 -14.64
CA VAL A 165 11.68 -8.99 -14.92
C VAL A 165 10.25 -8.48 -14.99
N VAL A 166 9.95 -7.41 -14.25
CA VAL A 166 8.61 -6.82 -14.20
C VAL A 166 8.69 -5.34 -14.52
N LEU A 167 7.95 -4.89 -15.54
CA LEU A 167 7.76 -3.46 -15.80
C LEU A 167 6.72 -2.88 -14.84
N TYR A 168 6.97 -1.69 -14.32
CA TYR A 168 5.97 -0.94 -13.60
C TYR A 168 4.81 -0.55 -14.54
N SER A 169 3.59 -0.73 -14.07
CA SER A 169 2.38 -0.28 -14.77
C SER A 169 1.42 0.32 -13.78
N ALA A 170 1.23 1.64 -13.88
CA ALA A 170 0.25 2.36 -13.06
C ALA A 170 -1.19 1.85 -13.28
N GLN A 171 -1.45 1.18 -14.42
CA GLN A 171 -2.75 0.61 -14.73
C GLN A 171 -3.04 -0.64 -13.90
N GLU A 172 -2.01 -1.41 -13.55
CA GLU A 172 -2.17 -2.65 -12.77
C GLU A 172 -2.46 -2.38 -11.29
N GLU A 173 -2.13 -1.19 -10.79
CA GLU A 173 -2.47 -0.74 -9.44
C GLU A 173 -3.93 -0.28 -9.33
N ARG A 174 -4.65 -0.16 -10.45
CA ARG A 174 -5.99 0.42 -10.49
C ARG A 174 -7.07 -0.63 -10.75
N ASP A 175 -8.19 -0.49 -10.05
CA ASP A 175 -9.40 -1.25 -10.32
C ASP A 175 -9.87 -0.98 -11.77
N ALA A 176 -10.11 -2.05 -12.52
CA ALA A 176 -10.41 -1.96 -13.96
C ALA A 176 -11.69 -1.16 -14.25
N LEU A 177 -12.65 -1.19 -13.32
CA LEU A 177 -13.93 -0.52 -13.46
C LEU A 177 -13.86 0.95 -13.07
N THR A 178 -13.37 1.25 -11.87
CA THR A 178 -13.44 2.57 -11.23
C THR A 178 -12.18 3.42 -11.43
N ARG A 179 -11.07 2.81 -11.87
CA ARG A 179 -9.76 3.44 -12.10
C ARG A 179 -9.10 4.05 -10.86
N ILE A 180 -9.62 3.82 -9.66
CA ILE A 180 -8.93 4.11 -8.39
C ILE A 180 -8.09 2.90 -7.97
N LEU A 181 -7.36 2.98 -6.85
CA LEU A 181 -6.48 1.87 -6.45
C LEU A 181 -7.28 0.57 -6.21
N LYS A 182 -6.71 -0.57 -6.59
CA LYS A 182 -7.18 -1.88 -6.12
C LYS A 182 -6.76 -2.09 -4.66
N ARG A 183 -7.37 -3.07 -4.00
CA ARG A 183 -7.10 -3.39 -2.59
C ARG A 183 -5.61 -3.56 -2.29
N GLU A 184 -4.89 -4.33 -3.10
CA GLU A 184 -3.49 -4.63 -2.85
C GLU A 184 -2.62 -3.36 -2.92
N ALA A 185 -2.86 -2.51 -3.92
CA ALA A 185 -2.13 -1.26 -4.09
C ALA A 185 -2.46 -0.24 -2.98
N LEU A 186 -3.71 -0.21 -2.51
CA LEU A 186 -4.13 0.60 -1.37
C LEU A 186 -3.39 0.17 -0.09
N LEU A 187 -3.32 -1.13 0.19
CA LEU A 187 -2.64 -1.67 1.38
C LEU A 187 -1.14 -1.41 1.36
N ALA A 188 -0.48 -1.66 0.22
CA ALA A 188 0.94 -1.38 0.06
C ALA A 188 1.25 0.11 0.27
N ARG A 189 0.40 0.99 -0.25
CA ARG A 189 0.55 2.44 -0.06
C ARG A 189 0.27 2.88 1.38
N PHE A 190 -0.69 2.26 2.07
CA PHE A 190 -0.93 2.51 3.49
C PHE A 190 0.28 2.13 4.34
N ALA A 191 0.87 0.94 4.15
CA ALA A 191 2.03 0.49 4.92
C ALA A 191 3.19 1.50 4.86
N ARG A 192 3.49 2.01 3.66
CA ARG A 192 4.50 3.07 3.48
C ARG A 192 4.11 4.41 4.13
N THR A 193 2.83 4.76 4.07
CA THR A 193 2.34 5.98 4.72
C THR A 193 2.47 5.86 6.24
N GLN A 194 2.24 4.67 6.79
CA GLN A 194 2.41 4.36 8.20
C GLN A 194 3.88 4.47 8.63
N GLU A 195 4.82 3.90 7.87
CA GLU A 195 6.26 4.05 8.12
C GLU A 195 6.70 5.51 8.20
N GLU A 196 6.20 6.36 7.29
CA GLU A 196 6.45 7.80 7.31
C GLU A 196 5.85 8.45 8.57
N ALA A 197 4.58 8.17 8.84
CA ALA A 197 3.84 8.69 9.99
C ALA A 197 4.51 8.34 11.32
N ASP A 198 5.10 7.15 11.43
CA ASP A 198 5.87 6.75 12.61
C ASP A 198 7.15 7.59 12.78
N ARG A 199 7.84 7.87 11.68
CA ARG A 199 9.06 8.68 11.67
C ARG A 199 8.79 10.14 12.03
N THR A 200 7.71 10.72 11.48
CA THR A 200 7.34 12.13 11.66
C THR A 200 6.39 12.38 12.83
N ARG A 201 5.83 11.31 13.42
CA ARG A 201 4.74 11.36 14.42
C ARG A 201 3.50 12.10 13.91
N SER A 202 3.17 11.97 12.63
CA SER A 202 1.96 12.54 12.05
C SER A 202 0.78 11.55 12.08
N PRO A 203 -0.47 12.03 12.18
CA PRO A 203 -1.64 11.16 12.18
C PRO A 203 -1.97 10.68 10.76
N ILE A 204 -2.70 9.57 10.64
CA ILE A 204 -3.33 9.13 9.39
C ILE A 204 -4.82 8.89 9.67
N ALA A 205 -5.70 9.50 8.89
CA ALA A 205 -7.11 9.18 8.95
C ALA A 205 -7.50 8.23 7.83
N ILE A 206 -8.34 7.23 8.12
CA ILE A 206 -8.98 6.39 7.11
C ILE A 206 -10.49 6.59 7.15
N ILE A 207 -11.11 6.50 5.98
CA ILE A 207 -12.57 6.54 5.81
C ILE A 207 -12.96 5.28 5.06
N ASN A 208 -13.71 4.39 5.70
CA ASN A 208 -14.35 3.26 5.01
C ASN A 208 -15.76 3.64 4.60
N LEU A 209 -16.07 3.52 3.31
CA LEU A 209 -17.32 3.94 2.68
C LEU A 209 -17.97 2.76 1.98
N ASP A 210 -19.29 2.71 2.03
CA ASP A 210 -20.11 1.68 1.39
C ASP A 210 -21.33 2.31 0.72
N ILE A 211 -21.70 1.78 -0.45
CA ILE A 211 -22.86 2.26 -1.20
C ILE A 211 -24.12 1.64 -0.59
N ASP A 212 -24.99 2.49 -0.05
CA ASP A 212 -26.21 2.03 0.60
C ASP A 212 -27.12 1.33 -0.41
N GLU A 213 -27.57 0.12 -0.05
CA GLU A 213 -28.53 -0.68 -0.83
C GLU A 213 -28.05 -1.07 -2.25
N PHE A 214 -26.73 -1.17 -2.46
CA PHE A 214 -26.15 -1.50 -3.77
C PHE A 214 -26.69 -2.79 -4.41
N GLU A 215 -26.89 -3.85 -3.63
CA GLU A 215 -27.50 -5.09 -4.14
C GLU A 215 -28.94 -4.86 -4.66
N SER A 216 -29.70 -3.99 -3.99
CA SER A 216 -31.05 -3.61 -4.41
C SER A 216 -31.01 -2.83 -5.73
N ILE A 217 -30.07 -1.90 -5.86
CA ILE A 217 -29.83 -1.17 -7.11
C ILE A 217 -29.52 -2.14 -8.26
N ASN A 218 -28.62 -3.11 -8.04
CA ASN A 218 -28.30 -4.14 -9.03
C ASN A 218 -29.52 -4.98 -9.42
N ARG A 219 -30.35 -5.36 -8.44
CA ARG A 219 -31.55 -6.17 -8.67
C ARG A 219 -32.63 -5.39 -9.43
N GLN A 220 -32.77 -4.09 -9.16
CA GLN A 220 -33.82 -3.26 -9.76
C GLN A 220 -33.42 -2.71 -11.15
N TYR A 221 -32.16 -2.29 -11.31
CA TYR A 221 -31.69 -1.56 -12.50
C TYR A 221 -30.63 -2.33 -13.31
N GLY A 222 -30.26 -3.52 -12.88
CA GLY A 222 -29.28 -4.38 -13.55
C GLY A 222 -27.83 -4.03 -13.22
N ARG A 223 -26.94 -4.99 -13.47
CA ARG A 223 -25.50 -4.88 -13.17
C ARG A 223 -24.78 -3.76 -13.90
N TYR A 224 -25.22 -3.43 -15.11
CA TYR A 224 -24.64 -2.30 -15.85
C TYR A 224 -24.85 -0.96 -15.13
N THR A 225 -26.03 -0.78 -14.53
CA THR A 225 -26.31 0.39 -13.70
C THR A 225 -25.47 0.37 -12.43
N GLY A 226 -25.32 -0.79 -11.79
CA GLY A 226 -24.43 -0.95 -10.64
C GLY A 226 -22.96 -0.61 -10.96
N ASP A 227 -22.48 -1.01 -12.14
CA ASP A 227 -21.15 -0.63 -12.61
C ASP A 227 -21.02 0.88 -12.76
N GLU A 228 -22.04 1.57 -13.26
CA GLU A 228 -22.04 3.03 -13.39
C GLU A 228 -22.08 3.74 -12.03
N VAL A 229 -22.84 3.19 -11.07
CA VAL A 229 -22.85 3.65 -9.68
C VAL A 229 -21.44 3.57 -9.08
N LEU A 230 -20.75 2.44 -9.25
CA LEU A 230 -19.38 2.26 -8.77
C LEU A 230 -18.41 3.25 -9.43
N ARG A 231 -18.51 3.47 -10.75
CA ARG A 231 -17.70 4.48 -11.46
C ARG A 231 -17.97 5.89 -10.94
N ARG A 232 -19.24 6.24 -10.71
CA ARG A 232 -19.65 7.57 -10.25
C ARG A 232 -19.12 7.87 -8.84
N VAL A 233 -19.22 6.90 -7.93
CA VAL A 233 -18.69 7.01 -6.56
C VAL A 233 -17.18 7.04 -6.58
N GLY A 234 -16.52 6.12 -7.30
CA GLY A 234 -15.06 6.10 -7.44
C GLY A 234 -14.50 7.43 -7.97
N ARG A 235 -15.15 8.02 -8.99
CA ARG A 235 -14.77 9.34 -9.52
C ARG A 235 -15.01 10.47 -8.51
N ALA A 236 -16.12 10.44 -7.77
CA ALA A 236 -16.39 11.44 -6.74
C ALA A 236 -15.29 11.44 -5.68
N LEU A 237 -14.92 10.26 -5.18
CA LEU A 237 -13.87 10.11 -4.19
C LEU A 237 -12.51 10.54 -4.74
N ALA A 238 -12.13 10.05 -5.93
CA ALA A 238 -10.85 10.38 -6.54
C ALA A 238 -10.67 11.89 -6.78
N ASN A 239 -11.73 12.60 -7.19
CA ASN A 239 -11.65 14.04 -7.43
C ASN A 239 -11.54 14.85 -6.14
N ASN A 240 -12.29 14.49 -5.09
CA ASN A 240 -12.32 15.27 -3.85
C ASN A 240 -11.10 15.01 -2.95
N PHE A 241 -10.47 13.83 -3.04
CA PHE A 241 -9.34 13.46 -2.19
C PHE A 241 -7.97 13.49 -2.88
N ARG A 242 -7.90 13.92 -4.15
CA ARG A 242 -6.69 13.84 -4.99
C ARG A 242 -5.44 14.45 -4.37
N GLU A 243 -5.57 15.60 -3.73
CA GLU A 243 -4.43 16.38 -3.19
C GLU A 243 -4.11 16.03 -1.74
N MET A 244 -5.07 15.42 -1.02
CA MET A 244 -4.96 15.15 0.41
C MET A 244 -4.66 13.69 0.73
N GLY A 245 -4.84 12.79 -0.23
CA GLY A 245 -4.65 11.37 0.03
C GLY A 245 -4.87 10.48 -1.18
N PHE A 246 -5.25 9.24 -0.92
CA PHE A 246 -5.48 8.24 -1.96
C PHE A 246 -6.70 7.38 -1.65
N VAL A 247 -7.34 6.90 -2.72
CA VAL A 247 -8.60 6.17 -2.67
C VAL A 247 -8.41 4.81 -3.34
N GLY A 248 -8.95 3.76 -2.70
CA GLY A 248 -9.01 2.42 -3.26
C GLY A 248 -10.39 1.80 -3.17
N ARG A 249 -10.70 0.91 -4.11
CA ARG A 249 -11.85 0.01 -4.05
C ARG A 249 -11.42 -1.22 -3.29
N TYR A 250 -11.96 -1.41 -2.09
CA TYR A 250 -11.49 -2.45 -1.17
C TYR A 250 -12.09 -3.82 -1.49
N ALA A 251 -13.41 -3.89 -1.66
CA ALA A 251 -14.11 -5.10 -2.07
C ALA A 251 -15.52 -4.72 -2.55
N GLY A 252 -16.03 -5.30 -3.64
CA GLY A 252 -17.43 -5.07 -4.06
C GLY A 252 -17.77 -3.59 -4.22
N ASP A 253 -18.65 -3.09 -3.36
CA ASP A 253 -19.13 -1.70 -3.23
C ASP A 253 -18.50 -0.92 -2.08
N GLU A 254 -17.47 -1.48 -1.43
CA GLU A 254 -16.69 -0.85 -0.37
C GLU A 254 -15.48 -0.09 -0.94
N PHE A 255 -15.31 1.14 -0.47
CA PHE A 255 -14.25 2.06 -0.83
C PHE A 255 -13.53 2.53 0.42
N VAL A 256 -12.21 2.67 0.34
CA VAL A 256 -11.41 3.22 1.43
C VAL A 256 -10.64 4.43 0.94
N VAL A 257 -10.70 5.50 1.73
CA VAL A 257 -9.87 6.69 1.58
C VAL A 257 -8.84 6.68 2.69
N VAL A 258 -7.59 6.99 2.36
CA VAL A 258 -6.49 7.19 3.31
C VAL A 258 -5.98 8.61 3.17
N LEU A 259 -5.92 9.35 4.28
CA LEU A 259 -5.50 10.73 4.37
C LEU A 259 -4.26 10.82 5.27
N PRO A 260 -3.05 10.89 4.70
CA PRO A 260 -1.83 11.18 5.44
C PRO A 260 -1.91 12.54 6.13
N ASP A 261 -1.21 12.70 7.26
CA ASP A 261 -1.12 13.95 8.02
C ASP A 261 -2.49 14.58 8.35
N SER A 262 -3.49 13.74 8.59
CA SER A 262 -4.87 14.15 8.81
C SER A 262 -5.45 13.47 10.04
N ARG A 263 -6.20 14.25 10.84
CA ARG A 263 -6.97 13.75 12.00
C ARG A 263 -8.38 13.31 11.61
N ALA A 264 -9.01 12.53 12.47
CA ALA A 264 -10.36 12.01 12.29
C ALA A 264 -11.41 13.10 12.06
N GLU A 265 -11.28 14.27 12.72
CA GLU A 265 -12.25 15.36 12.56
C GLU A 265 -12.19 15.96 11.15
N THR A 266 -10.99 16.18 10.63
CA THR A 266 -10.80 16.65 9.25
C THR A 266 -11.34 15.64 8.25
N ALA A 267 -11.02 14.36 8.44
CA ALA A 267 -11.53 13.28 7.59
C ALA A 267 -13.05 13.18 7.64
N PHE A 268 -13.66 13.36 8.81
CA PHE A 268 -15.12 13.36 8.97
C PHE A 268 -15.80 14.48 8.17
N VAL A 269 -15.27 15.71 8.25
CA VAL A 269 -15.82 16.85 7.51
C VAL A 269 -15.74 16.60 6.01
N LEU A 270 -14.56 16.22 5.51
CA LEU A 270 -14.36 15.91 4.09
C LEU A 270 -15.24 14.75 3.62
N ALA A 271 -15.38 13.70 4.42
CA ALA A 271 -16.25 12.59 4.10
C ALA A 271 -17.73 13.01 4.00
N GLU A 272 -18.20 13.91 4.87
CA GLU A 272 -19.57 14.44 4.77
C GLU A 272 -19.76 15.31 3.53
N GLU A 273 -18.79 16.15 3.18
CA GLU A 273 -18.84 16.95 1.95
C GLU A 273 -18.95 16.05 0.71
N VAL A 274 -18.16 14.98 0.64
CA VAL A 274 -18.22 14.03 -0.47
C VAL A 274 -19.52 13.24 -0.47
N ARG A 275 -20.02 12.81 0.70
CA ARG A 275 -21.30 12.13 0.82
C ARG A 275 -22.44 12.99 0.25
N ARG A 276 -22.49 14.27 0.61
CA ARG A 276 -23.46 15.24 0.06
C ARG A 276 -23.28 15.42 -1.44
N ALA A 277 -22.05 15.57 -1.92
CA ALA A 277 -21.78 15.72 -3.35
C ALA A 277 -22.23 14.50 -4.19
N ILE A 278 -22.13 13.29 -3.62
CA ILE A 278 -22.65 12.07 -4.23
C ILE A 278 -24.20 12.08 -4.28
N GLU A 279 -24.84 12.44 -3.18
CA GLU A 279 -26.30 12.56 -3.08
C GLU A 279 -26.89 13.61 -4.02
N ASP A 280 -26.25 14.78 -4.11
CA ASP A 280 -26.70 15.92 -4.92
C ASP A 280 -26.51 15.71 -6.43
N THR A 281 -25.84 14.62 -6.84
CA THR A 281 -25.62 14.30 -8.26
C THR A 281 -26.22 12.95 -8.64
N PRO A 282 -27.55 12.88 -8.82
CA PRO A 282 -28.22 11.64 -9.23
C PRO A 282 -27.74 11.19 -10.61
N ILE A 283 -27.74 9.87 -10.84
CA ILE A 283 -27.43 9.27 -12.14
C ILE A 283 -28.72 9.04 -12.95
N GLU A 284 -28.68 9.31 -14.25
CA GLU A 284 -29.78 8.98 -15.14
C GLU A 284 -29.71 7.50 -15.51
N VAL A 285 -30.78 6.76 -15.23
CA VAL A 285 -30.89 5.32 -15.52
C VAL A 285 -32.09 5.07 -16.42
N GLN A 286 -31.94 4.13 -17.35
CA GLN A 286 -33.01 3.74 -18.27
C GLN A 286 -33.40 2.29 -18.02
N VAL A 287 -34.70 2.04 -17.80
CA VAL A 287 -35.26 0.69 -17.67
C VAL A 287 -36.40 0.56 -18.68
N GLY A 288 -36.18 -0.24 -19.72
CA GLY A 288 -37.08 -0.29 -20.87
C GLY A 288 -37.12 1.07 -21.58
N GLU A 289 -38.32 1.63 -21.74
CA GLU A 289 -38.54 2.94 -22.36
C GLU A 289 -38.55 4.11 -21.34
N GLN A 290 -38.50 3.82 -20.03
CA GLN A 290 -38.60 4.84 -18.98
C GLN A 290 -37.22 5.28 -18.47
N LYS A 291 -37.09 6.59 -18.23
CA LYS A 291 -35.90 7.21 -17.62
C LYS A 291 -36.18 7.61 -16.18
N PHE A 292 -35.25 7.30 -15.29
CA PHE A 292 -35.32 7.63 -13.87
C PHE A 292 -34.05 8.39 -13.45
N ARG A 293 -34.17 9.19 -12.39
CA ARG A 293 -33.02 9.75 -11.68
C ARG A 293 -32.82 8.95 -10.41
N LEU A 294 -31.69 8.26 -10.33
CA LEU A 294 -31.30 7.47 -9.17
C LEU A 294 -30.37 8.32 -8.29
N THR A 295 -30.89 8.75 -7.15
CA THR A 295 -30.09 9.37 -6.08
C THR A 295 -29.27 8.29 -5.39
N LEU A 296 -27.99 8.57 -5.16
CA LEU A 296 -27.06 7.64 -4.52
C LEU A 296 -26.85 8.04 -3.07
N HIS A 297 -26.84 7.06 -2.18
CA HIS A 297 -26.52 7.25 -0.78
C HIS A 297 -25.30 6.41 -0.43
N VAL A 298 -24.42 6.98 0.39
CA VAL A 298 -23.26 6.27 0.92
C VAL A 298 -23.19 6.46 2.42
N SER A 299 -22.84 5.39 3.11
CA SER A 299 -22.54 5.42 4.54
C SER A 299 -21.04 5.28 4.75
N GLY A 300 -20.50 5.91 5.79
CA GLY A 300 -19.07 5.91 6.06
C GLY A 300 -18.71 5.82 7.53
N GLY A 301 -17.55 5.24 7.81
CA GLY A 301 -16.92 5.21 9.11
C GLY A 301 -15.49 5.70 9.05
N VAL A 302 -15.10 6.56 9.99
CA VAL A 302 -13.74 7.11 10.08
C VAL A 302 -12.96 6.40 11.19
N ALA A 303 -11.64 6.33 11.08
CA ALA A 303 -10.74 6.00 12.19
C ALA A 303 -9.40 6.76 12.03
N GLU A 304 -8.71 7.02 13.14
CA GLU A 304 -7.42 7.73 13.13
C GLU A 304 -6.28 6.89 13.71
N TYR A 305 -5.19 6.78 12.95
CA TYR A 305 -3.90 6.29 13.40
C TYR A 305 -3.14 7.38 14.16
N PRO A 306 -2.51 7.09 15.32
CA PRO A 306 -2.53 5.80 16.03
C PRO A 306 -3.67 5.67 17.07
N SER A 307 -4.54 6.67 17.19
CA SER A 307 -5.52 6.77 18.30
C SER A 307 -6.55 5.63 18.37
N ASP A 308 -6.96 5.08 17.22
CA ASP A 308 -7.92 3.99 17.09
C ASP A 308 -7.25 2.65 16.78
N GLY A 309 -5.99 2.62 16.36
CA GLY A 309 -5.27 1.40 16.01
C GLY A 309 -3.82 1.68 15.62
N ASN A 310 -2.97 0.67 15.81
CA ASN A 310 -1.52 0.78 15.55
C ASN A 310 -1.09 0.04 14.27
N ASP A 311 -2.03 -0.54 13.53
CA ASP A 311 -1.81 -1.26 12.29
C ASP A 311 -3.06 -1.18 11.41
N TRP A 312 -2.95 -1.62 10.16
CA TRP A 312 -4.07 -1.61 9.22
C TRP A 312 -5.30 -2.34 9.75
N GLU A 313 -5.13 -3.53 10.35
CA GLU A 313 -6.25 -4.39 10.75
C GLU A 313 -7.06 -3.75 11.88
N SER A 314 -6.38 -3.27 12.93
CA SER A 314 -7.00 -2.58 14.05
C SER A 314 -7.68 -1.29 13.62
N LEU A 315 -7.04 -0.49 12.76
CA LEU A 315 -7.60 0.75 12.25
C LEU A 315 -8.82 0.51 11.35
N PHE A 316 -8.71 -0.44 10.40
CA PHE A 316 -9.79 -0.82 9.50
C PHE A 316 -10.99 -1.36 10.28
N ARG A 317 -10.77 -2.20 11.29
CA ARG A 317 -11.83 -2.69 12.18
C ARG A 317 -12.60 -1.54 12.86
N ARG A 318 -11.91 -0.52 13.33
CA ARG A 318 -12.54 0.65 13.99
C ARG A 318 -13.35 1.49 13.02
N SER A 319 -12.82 1.72 11.81
CA SER A 319 -13.59 2.39 10.76
C SER A 319 -14.83 1.58 10.37
N ASN A 320 -14.74 0.24 10.36
CA ASN A 320 -15.87 -0.65 10.12
C ASN A 320 -16.94 -0.61 11.21
N GLU A 321 -16.54 -0.58 12.49
CA GLU A 321 -17.47 -0.40 13.61
C GLU A 321 -18.27 0.91 13.44
N ALA A 322 -17.60 1.98 13.01
CA ALA A 322 -18.23 3.27 12.73
C ALA A 322 -19.15 3.22 11.50
N LEU A 323 -18.74 2.56 10.41
CA LEU A 323 -19.57 2.36 9.22
C LEU A 323 -20.83 1.54 9.54
N PHE A 324 -20.68 0.46 10.29
CA PHE A 324 -21.81 -0.35 10.74
C PHE A 324 -22.79 0.49 11.58
N ARG A 325 -22.27 1.36 12.45
CA ARG A 325 -23.10 2.32 13.20
C ARG A 325 -23.84 3.29 12.27
N ALA A 326 -23.19 3.82 11.22
CA ALA A 326 -23.85 4.66 10.22
C ALA A 326 -25.03 3.93 9.57
N LYS A 327 -24.82 2.67 9.14
CA LYS A 327 -25.88 1.84 8.56
C LYS A 327 -27.04 1.61 9.55
N ARG A 328 -26.75 1.34 10.83
CA ARG A 328 -27.78 1.15 11.88
C ARG A 328 -28.55 2.41 12.24
N LEU A 329 -27.93 3.59 12.12
CA LEU A 329 -28.56 4.88 12.43
C LEU A 329 -29.42 5.41 11.27
N GLY A 330 -29.67 4.60 10.24
CA GLY A 330 -30.52 4.98 9.11
C GLY A 330 -29.75 5.34 7.84
N ARG A 331 -28.49 4.90 7.71
CA ARG A 331 -27.67 5.06 6.50
C ARG A 331 -27.42 6.53 6.12
N ASN A 332 -26.86 6.75 4.92
CA ASN A 332 -26.58 8.05 4.31
C ASN A 332 -25.91 9.04 5.29
N ARG A 333 -24.85 8.59 5.96
CA ARG A 333 -24.13 9.42 6.94
C ARG A 333 -22.71 8.91 7.19
N ILE A 334 -21.88 9.81 7.68
CA ILE A 334 -20.56 9.46 8.23
C ILE A 334 -20.64 9.31 9.75
N CYS A 335 -19.90 8.36 10.32
CA CYS A 335 -19.77 8.18 11.76
C CYS A 335 -18.29 8.12 12.17
N LEU A 336 -18.02 8.63 13.37
CA LEU A 336 -16.76 8.42 14.08
C LEU A 336 -16.87 7.15 14.94
N PRO A 337 -15.73 6.49 15.26
CA PRO A 337 -15.74 5.34 16.13
C PRO A 337 -16.09 5.80 17.55
N VAL A 338 -16.83 4.97 18.30
CA VAL A 338 -17.15 5.29 19.68
C VAL A 338 -15.89 5.05 20.52
N SER A 339 -15.46 6.06 21.26
CA SER A 339 -14.40 5.93 22.26
C SER A 339 -14.63 4.68 23.12
N SER A 340 -13.67 3.77 23.10
CA SER A 340 -13.62 2.61 24.00
C SER A 340 -13.24 3.03 25.44
N GLN A 341 -12.82 4.28 25.64
CA GLN A 341 -12.69 4.85 26.97
C GLN A 341 -14.08 5.15 27.50
N MET A 342 -14.42 4.56 28.65
CA MET A 342 -15.61 4.94 29.40
C MET A 342 -15.53 6.42 29.72
N VAL A 343 -16.37 7.24 29.07
CA VAL A 343 -16.69 8.56 29.59
C VAL A 343 -17.71 8.32 30.69
N THR A 344 -17.32 8.54 31.94
CA THR A 344 -18.19 8.46 33.13
C THR A 344 -19.29 9.51 33.03
N LYS A 345 -20.31 9.25 32.22
CA LYS A 345 -21.59 9.96 32.28
C LYS A 345 -22.43 9.31 33.39
N THR A 346 -22.00 9.58 34.61
CA THR A 346 -22.81 9.72 35.84
C THR A 346 -23.70 8.55 36.34
N SER A 347 -23.46 8.20 37.62
CA SER A 347 -24.46 7.86 38.66
C SER A 347 -25.28 6.55 38.66
N HIS A 348 -24.78 5.42 38.13
CA HIS A 348 -25.51 4.14 38.27
C HIS A 348 -24.87 3.10 39.20
N TYR A 349 -23.66 3.36 39.68
CA TYR A 349 -22.95 2.47 40.58
C TYR A 349 -22.73 3.13 41.94
N THR A 350 -22.99 2.38 43.01
CA THR A 350 -22.66 2.85 44.36
C THR A 350 -21.13 2.91 44.52
N GLN A 351 -20.66 3.76 45.43
CA GLN A 351 -19.23 3.86 45.75
C GLN A 351 -18.62 2.49 46.10
N THR A 352 -19.36 1.67 46.85
CA THR A 352 -18.96 0.31 47.19
C THR A 352 -18.83 -0.62 45.99
N GLN A 353 -19.67 -0.46 44.94
CA GLN A 353 -19.54 -1.25 43.71
C GLN A 353 -18.28 -0.86 42.93
N LEU A 354 -17.97 0.44 42.89
CA LEU A 354 -16.76 0.95 42.23
C LEU A 354 -15.49 0.50 42.95
N GLU A 355 -15.46 0.55 44.29
CA GLU A 355 -14.35 0.04 45.09
C GLU A 355 -14.12 -1.47 44.87
N LYS A 356 -15.20 -2.26 44.87
CA LYS A 356 -15.12 -3.70 44.57
C LYS A 356 -14.64 -3.99 43.15
N LEU A 357 -15.06 -3.19 42.17
CA LEU A 357 -14.62 -3.33 40.78
C LEU A 357 -13.14 -2.99 40.63
N ALA A 358 -12.67 -1.93 41.27
CA ALA A 358 -11.26 -1.54 41.28
C ALA A 358 -10.36 -2.60 41.94
N ASP A 359 -10.83 -3.17 43.06
CA ASP A 359 -10.13 -4.27 43.73
C ASP A 359 -10.09 -5.53 42.87
N LEU A 360 -11.18 -5.85 42.17
CA LEU A 360 -11.25 -6.99 41.27
C LEU A 360 -10.33 -6.80 40.05
N ALA A 361 -10.29 -5.59 39.48
CA ALA A 361 -9.38 -5.22 38.39
C ALA A 361 -7.91 -5.43 38.80
N LYS A 362 -7.52 -4.94 39.99
CA LYS A 362 -6.16 -5.15 40.54
C LYS A 362 -5.83 -6.63 40.76
N LYS A 363 -6.76 -7.41 41.31
CA LYS A 363 -6.55 -8.85 41.58
C LYS A 363 -6.43 -9.69 40.31
N THR A 364 -7.12 -9.29 39.25
CA THR A 364 -7.18 -10.05 37.99
C THR A 364 -6.18 -9.56 36.94
N GLY A 365 -5.51 -8.42 37.17
CA GLY A 365 -4.65 -7.79 36.19
C GLY A 365 -5.40 -7.28 34.95
N ARG A 366 -6.72 -7.10 35.06
CA ARG A 366 -7.62 -6.67 33.97
C ARG A 366 -8.08 -5.24 34.23
N THR A 367 -8.52 -4.55 33.18
CA THR A 367 -9.11 -3.21 33.32
C THR A 367 -10.55 -3.30 33.82
N GLU A 368 -11.02 -2.29 34.55
CA GLU A 368 -12.41 -2.20 35.01
C GLU A 368 -13.41 -2.27 33.82
N ALA A 369 -13.03 -1.67 32.68
CA ALA A 369 -13.78 -1.71 31.43
C ALA A 369 -13.86 -3.11 30.80
N HIS A 370 -12.86 -3.97 31.02
CA HIS A 370 -12.90 -5.37 30.60
C HIS A 370 -13.90 -6.16 31.43
N LEU A 371 -13.82 -6.03 32.76
CA LEU A 371 -14.69 -6.74 33.69
C LEU A 371 -16.17 -6.35 33.55
N LEU A 372 -16.47 -5.07 33.27
CA LEU A 372 -17.83 -4.62 33.01
C LEU A 372 -18.40 -5.17 31.70
N ARG A 373 -17.58 -5.28 30.65
CA ARG A 373 -17.98 -5.91 29.39
C ARG A 373 -18.25 -7.40 29.56
N GLU A 374 -17.34 -8.09 30.23
CA GLU A 374 -17.48 -9.51 30.58
C GLU A 374 -18.78 -9.76 31.36
N ALA A 375 -19.07 -8.94 32.38
CA ALA A 375 -20.32 -9.04 33.14
C ALA A 375 -21.57 -8.74 32.31
N LEU A 376 -21.50 -7.81 31.35
CA LEU A 376 -22.62 -7.50 30.46
C LEU A 376 -22.86 -8.62 29.45
N ASP A 377 -21.80 -9.19 28.87
CA ASP A 377 -21.89 -10.33 27.95
C ASP A 377 -22.47 -11.56 28.65
N ASP A 378 -22.07 -11.83 29.89
CA ASP A 378 -22.62 -12.91 30.71
C ASP A 378 -24.10 -12.66 31.05
N LEU A 379 -24.48 -11.41 31.32
CA LEU A 379 -25.87 -11.03 31.54
C LEU A 379 -26.71 -11.26 30.27
N LEU A 380 -26.22 -10.85 29.10
CA LEU A 380 -26.94 -11.02 27.83
C LEU A 380 -27.09 -12.51 27.49
N ARG A 381 -26.03 -13.31 27.60
CA ARG A 381 -26.08 -14.77 27.42
C ARG A 381 -27.11 -15.45 28.32
N LYS A 382 -27.28 -14.97 29.55
CA LYS A 382 -28.26 -15.51 30.50
C LYS A 382 -29.71 -15.34 30.04
N TYR A 383 -30.02 -14.32 29.25
CA TYR A 383 -31.38 -14.00 28.79
C TYR A 383 -31.60 -14.25 27.29
N GLU A 384 -30.56 -14.64 26.54
CA GLU A 384 -30.63 -15.10 25.15
C GLU A 384 -30.86 -16.61 25.02
N GLY A 385 -31.06 -17.33 26.13
CA GLY A 385 -31.32 -18.78 26.20
C GLY A 385 -32.79 -19.16 26.33
#